data_AF-A0A5P9JWH6-F1
#
_entry.id   AF-A0A5P9JWH6-F1
#
_cell.length_a   1.000
_cell.length_b   1.000
_cell.length_c   1.000
_cell.angle_alpha   90.00
_cell.angle_beta   90.00
_cell.angle_gamma   90.00
#
_symmetry.space_group_name_H-M   'P 1'
#
loop_
_entity.id
_entity.type
_entity.pdbx_description
1 polymer ?
#
loop_
_entity_poly.entity_id
_entity_poly.type
_entity_poly.pdbx_seq_one_letter_code
_entity_poly.pdbx_strand_id
1 'polypeptide(L)'
;MELVRSAFVSMFLYHEQLFNLGQSLLRGDPASEGGDASARDALRRGLMVYRGVVREAGTFSLSRRLAETILPRDPALWLRAGNFSTAGIWDQGAAIDLTYRGCFGPLAPGMIGAFGVLLCDTGWNLQPARDLEQNPFVFRSAESSYIAQRSFIESFKRRAGHHVLAYLGEVDVLDGGRLSVALENWNRTTEACDPARQFDGYACLETASDGTTPTAAAILDRYMRMADALRAEFGRYSKSLFGDCFWIFINGNKQPRTYASDTWAMPPAIYPKGSVLARPGFNFKAIRKTYLILRRQETGSIDAVRVAAGHTSSSVLMPHYLNTPPVNAELDASIRQFQDAMEAVVVRELDQEQVALQLDKPASELVRLRRTADKAGITAALGLLDEIPDAIGPATPALRFEPDDERLGELYLIHRKLREMQAHYPNRARFRLEFLPLLALVKAIGRELFRKHLGPRYWRAARRASLALRAQQIALPSLED
;
A
#
# COMPACT_ATOMS: atom_id res chain seq x y z
N MET A 1 11.68 4.67 6.41
CA MET A 1 10.65 5.47 5.71
C MET A 1 10.49 6.86 6.33
N GLU A 2 10.60 6.95 7.66
CA GLU A 2 10.52 8.19 8.44
C GLU A 2 11.38 9.35 7.93
N LEU A 3 12.65 9.12 7.55
CA LEU A 3 13.52 10.17 7.03
C LEU A 3 12.94 10.86 5.77
N VAL A 4 12.34 10.07 4.87
CA VAL A 4 11.71 10.59 3.64
C VAL A 4 10.42 11.34 3.99
N ARG A 5 9.60 10.79 4.90
CA ARG A 5 8.38 11.44 5.41
C ARG A 5 8.71 12.79 6.05
N SER A 6 9.71 12.83 6.93
CA SER A 6 10.19 14.06 7.59
C SER A 6 10.64 15.12 6.60
N ALA A 7 11.36 14.73 5.54
CA ALA A 7 11.76 15.66 4.49
C ALA A 7 10.56 16.25 3.72
N PHE A 8 9.52 15.45 3.46
CA PHE A 8 8.27 15.93 2.87
C PHE A 8 7.51 16.89 3.80
N VAL A 9 7.42 16.55 5.09
CA VAL A 9 6.82 17.43 6.12
C VAL A 9 7.56 18.77 6.16
N SER A 10 8.88 18.77 6.28
CA SER A 10 9.69 20.00 6.30
C SER A 10 9.50 20.85 5.04
N MET A 11 9.41 20.22 3.87
CA MET A 11 9.15 20.92 2.60
C MET A 11 7.75 21.53 2.56
N PHE A 12 6.72 20.81 3.02
CA PHE A 12 5.36 21.35 3.13
C PHE A 12 5.30 22.54 4.10
N LEU A 13 5.81 22.36 5.32
CA LEU A 13 5.76 23.37 6.38
C LEU A 13 6.47 24.67 5.98
N TYR A 14 7.60 24.57 5.27
CA TYR A 14 8.30 25.73 4.74
C TYR A 14 7.43 26.54 3.78
N HIS A 15 6.74 25.88 2.84
CA HIS A 15 5.86 26.58 1.89
C HIS A 15 4.54 27.05 2.51
N GLU A 16 4.05 26.36 3.53
CA GLU A 16 2.88 26.82 4.29
C GLU A 16 3.22 28.04 5.15
N GLN A 17 4.42 28.12 5.72
CA GLN A 17 4.85 29.32 6.46
C GLN A 17 4.81 30.56 5.56
N LEU A 18 5.28 30.45 4.32
CA LEU A 18 5.16 31.51 3.31
C LEU A 18 3.71 31.88 3.05
N PHE A 19 2.85 30.89 2.83
CA PHE A 19 1.42 31.11 2.60
C PHE A 19 0.75 31.84 3.77
N ASN A 20 0.99 31.37 5.00
CA ASN A 20 0.42 31.97 6.21
C ASN A 20 0.89 33.43 6.41
N LEU A 21 2.17 33.70 6.17
CA LEU A 21 2.69 35.07 6.17
C LEU A 21 2.00 35.92 5.09
N GLY A 22 1.88 35.40 3.87
CA GLY A 22 1.19 36.06 2.77
C GLY A 22 -0.27 36.41 3.06
N GLN A 23 -1.03 35.45 3.59
CA GLN A 23 -2.42 35.65 4.00
C GLN A 23 -2.54 36.69 5.12
N SER A 24 -1.61 36.67 6.08
CA SER A 24 -1.54 37.67 7.15
C SER A 24 -1.28 39.08 6.61
N LEU A 25 -0.35 39.22 5.67
CA LEU A 25 -0.07 40.50 4.98
C LEU A 25 -1.27 40.99 4.17
N LEU A 26 -1.98 40.09 3.47
CA LEU A 26 -3.16 40.45 2.68
C LEU A 26 -4.31 40.96 3.56
N ARG A 27 -4.57 40.29 4.69
CA ARG A 27 -5.56 40.74 5.70
C ARG A 27 -5.15 42.04 6.37
N GLY A 28 -3.84 42.26 6.54
CA GLY A 28 -3.33 43.42 7.24
C GLY A 28 -3.16 43.22 8.72
N ASP A 29 -2.92 41.98 9.13
CA ASP A 29 -2.67 41.68 10.53
C ASP A 29 -1.41 42.44 10.98
N PRO A 30 -1.38 42.93 12.24
CA PRO A 30 -0.23 43.65 12.78
C PRO A 30 1.03 42.79 12.77
N ALA A 31 2.20 43.43 12.90
CA ALA A 31 3.45 42.70 13.08
C ALA A 31 3.39 41.85 14.35
N SER A 32 3.91 40.62 14.27
CA SER A 32 4.21 39.84 15.47
C SER A 32 5.27 40.56 16.31
N GLU A 33 5.37 40.23 17.59
CA GLU A 33 6.43 40.77 18.46
C GLU A 33 7.82 40.59 17.82
N GLY A 34 8.55 41.70 17.65
CA GLY A 34 9.85 41.73 16.97
C GLY A 34 9.82 41.88 15.43
N GLY A 35 8.65 41.96 14.81
CA GLY A 35 8.50 42.16 13.36
C GLY A 35 8.60 43.64 12.93
N ASP A 36 9.20 43.90 11.77
CA ASP A 36 9.33 45.23 11.17
C ASP A 36 8.02 45.61 10.43
N ALA A 37 7.26 46.55 11.00
CA ALA A 37 6.02 47.05 10.42
C ALA A 37 6.21 47.68 9.03
N SER A 38 7.33 48.38 8.81
CA SER A 38 7.65 49.00 7.52
C SER A 38 7.92 47.94 6.45
N ALA A 39 8.63 46.87 6.82
CA ALA A 39 8.86 45.73 5.93
C ALA A 39 7.54 45.03 5.54
N ARG A 40 6.64 44.82 6.51
CA ARG A 40 5.30 44.26 6.26
C ARG A 40 4.49 45.13 5.30
N ASP A 41 4.47 46.43 5.53
CA ASP A 41 3.74 47.37 4.67
C ASP A 41 4.30 47.40 3.25
N ALA A 42 5.62 47.33 3.08
CA ALA A 42 6.26 47.26 1.77
C ALA A 42 5.86 45.99 1.00
N LEU A 43 5.92 44.82 1.65
CA LEU A 43 5.49 43.55 1.05
C LEU A 43 4.00 43.54 0.76
N ARG A 44 3.17 44.08 1.66
CA ARG A 44 1.73 44.18 1.48
C ARG A 44 1.37 45.02 0.26
N ARG A 45 2.00 46.19 0.06
CA ARG A 45 1.78 47.01 -1.14
C ARG A 45 2.11 46.22 -2.42
N GLY A 46 3.24 45.51 -2.43
CA GLY A 46 3.61 44.63 -3.54
C GLY A 46 2.57 43.53 -3.80
N LEU A 47 2.08 42.86 -2.75
CA LEU A 47 1.04 41.83 -2.83
C LEU A 47 -0.29 42.35 -3.35
N MET A 48 -0.71 43.55 -2.92
CA MET A 48 -1.96 44.15 -3.39
C MET A 48 -1.91 44.51 -4.87
N VAL A 49 -0.78 45.01 -5.36
CA VAL A 49 -0.61 45.24 -6.80
C VAL A 49 -0.57 43.91 -7.56
N TYR A 50 0.18 42.92 -7.06
CA TYR A 50 0.23 41.59 -7.65
C TYR A 50 -1.18 41.00 -7.81
N ARG A 51 -1.96 41.04 -6.73
CA ARG A 51 -3.35 40.60 -6.69
C ARG A 51 -4.22 41.27 -7.74
N GLY A 52 -4.09 42.59 -7.89
CA GLY A 52 -4.78 43.36 -8.93
C GLY A 52 -4.46 42.86 -10.33
N VAL A 53 -3.17 42.71 -10.65
CA VAL A 53 -2.73 42.23 -11.97
C VAL A 53 -3.21 40.81 -12.25
N VAL A 54 -3.15 39.89 -11.28
CA VAL A 54 -3.64 38.51 -11.49
C VAL A 54 -5.15 38.50 -11.75
N ARG A 55 -5.92 39.34 -11.06
CA ARG A 55 -7.37 39.45 -11.28
C ARG A 55 -7.72 40.02 -12.65
N GLU A 56 -6.94 40.99 -13.14
CA GLU A 56 -7.16 41.62 -14.45
C GLU A 56 -6.70 40.70 -15.59
N ALA A 57 -5.50 40.13 -15.48
CA ALA A 57 -4.88 39.36 -16.56
C ALA A 57 -5.26 37.86 -16.55
N GLY A 58 -5.85 37.36 -15.45
CA GLY A 58 -6.13 35.93 -15.27
C GLY A 58 -4.88 35.04 -15.25
N THR A 59 -3.69 35.63 -15.07
CA THR A 59 -2.41 34.90 -15.02
C THR A 59 -1.59 35.35 -13.82
N PHE A 60 -0.89 34.41 -13.19
CA PHE A 60 0.07 34.66 -12.12
C PHE A 60 1.40 35.15 -12.70
N SER A 61 1.35 36.19 -13.53
CA SER A 61 2.54 36.73 -14.17
C SER A 61 2.52 38.25 -14.20
N LEU A 62 3.61 38.83 -13.72
CA LEU A 62 3.90 40.23 -13.92
C LEU A 62 4.84 40.40 -15.12
N SER A 63 4.66 41.49 -15.86
CA SER A 63 5.69 41.91 -16.80
C SER A 63 6.98 42.20 -16.02
N ARG A 64 8.14 41.87 -16.61
CA ARG A 64 9.44 42.05 -15.93
C ARG A 64 9.56 43.45 -15.37
N ARG A 65 9.32 44.48 -16.19
CA ARG A 65 9.37 45.91 -15.81
C ARG A 65 8.49 46.22 -14.59
N LEU A 66 7.28 45.68 -14.54
CA LEU A 66 6.36 45.89 -13.42
C LEU A 66 6.86 45.19 -12.15
N ALA A 67 7.37 43.96 -12.28
CA ALA A 67 7.98 43.24 -11.18
C ALA A 67 9.22 43.94 -10.62
N GLU A 68 10.07 44.54 -11.47
CA GLU A 68 11.28 45.25 -11.02
C GLU A 68 10.95 46.55 -10.27
N THR A 69 9.83 47.18 -10.61
CA THR A 69 9.43 48.48 -10.06
C THR A 69 8.63 48.32 -8.77
N ILE A 70 7.78 47.28 -8.70
CA ILE A 70 6.73 47.19 -7.67
C ILE A 70 7.06 46.14 -6.60
N LEU A 71 7.76 45.07 -6.95
CA LEU A 71 8.05 44.01 -5.98
C LEU A 71 9.36 44.31 -5.26
N PRO A 72 9.33 44.54 -3.93
CA PRO A 72 10.55 44.59 -3.14
C PRO A 72 11.43 43.38 -3.40
N ARG A 73 12.68 43.65 -3.79
CA ARG A 73 13.66 42.63 -4.18
C ARG A 73 14.55 42.16 -3.03
N ASP A 74 14.60 42.93 -1.94
CA ASP A 74 15.42 42.62 -0.76
C ASP A 74 14.89 41.36 -0.05
N PRO A 75 15.63 40.24 -0.08
CA PRO A 75 15.25 39.02 0.63
C PRO A 75 15.08 39.23 2.14
N ALA A 76 15.83 40.17 2.73
CA ALA A 76 15.79 40.46 4.16
C ALA A 76 14.45 41.08 4.59
N LEU A 77 13.65 41.62 3.66
CA LEU A 77 12.31 42.11 3.98
C LEU A 77 11.40 40.99 4.46
N TRP A 78 11.47 39.80 3.85
CA TRP A 78 10.66 38.65 4.27
C TRP A 78 11.06 38.15 5.65
N LEU A 79 12.36 38.18 5.96
CA LEU A 79 12.88 37.84 7.27
C LEU A 79 12.43 38.85 8.32
N ARG A 80 12.52 40.16 8.03
CA ARG A 80 12.08 41.20 8.96
C ARG A 80 10.56 41.26 9.14
N ALA A 81 9.79 40.95 8.11
CA ALA A 81 8.33 41.05 8.12
C ALA A 81 7.63 39.90 8.86
N GLY A 82 8.26 38.73 8.95
CA GLY A 82 7.64 37.54 9.54
C GLY A 82 8.59 36.36 9.78
N ASN A 83 9.89 36.64 9.92
CA ASN A 83 10.94 35.65 10.12
C ASN A 83 10.96 34.53 9.05
N PHE A 84 10.64 34.88 7.80
CA PHE A 84 10.66 33.94 6.68
C PHE A 84 11.92 34.12 5.84
N SER A 85 12.71 33.06 5.72
CA SER A 85 13.88 33.04 4.83
C SER A 85 13.47 32.64 3.43
N THR A 86 13.76 33.46 2.42
CA THR A 86 13.51 33.10 1.01
C THR A 86 14.59 32.22 0.41
N ALA A 87 15.67 31.91 1.13
CA ALA A 87 16.80 31.14 0.62
C ALA A 87 16.41 29.72 0.16
N GLY A 88 15.33 29.17 0.72
CA GLY A 88 14.77 27.88 0.32
C GLY A 88 13.74 27.94 -0.82
N ILE A 89 13.49 29.10 -1.43
CA ILE A 89 12.66 29.23 -2.64
C ILE A 89 13.54 29.04 -3.86
N TRP A 90 13.15 28.12 -4.74
CA TRP A 90 14.04 27.62 -5.77
C TRP A 90 13.98 28.48 -7.01
N ASP A 91 15.12 28.53 -7.67
CA ASP A 91 15.43 29.42 -8.78
C ASP A 91 15.64 30.89 -8.33
N GLN A 92 16.90 31.22 -8.01
CA GLN A 92 17.32 32.56 -7.60
C GLN A 92 16.99 33.65 -8.65
N GLY A 93 16.75 33.28 -9.91
CA GLY A 93 16.34 34.21 -10.98
C GLY A 93 14.85 34.57 -10.98
N ALA A 94 13.99 33.73 -10.40
CA ALA A 94 12.53 33.91 -10.31
C ALA A 94 11.99 33.89 -8.87
N ALA A 95 12.87 33.75 -7.87
CA ALA A 95 12.53 33.56 -6.46
C ALA A 95 11.58 34.63 -5.92
N ILE A 96 11.75 35.89 -6.33
CA ILE A 96 10.91 37.00 -5.86
C ILE A 96 9.45 36.76 -6.28
N ASP A 97 9.18 36.56 -7.57
CA ASP A 97 7.83 36.32 -8.09
C ASP A 97 7.20 35.04 -7.51
N LEU A 98 7.99 33.98 -7.32
CA LEU A 98 7.54 32.75 -6.65
C LEU A 98 7.14 32.98 -5.19
N THR A 99 7.83 33.89 -4.48
CA THR A 99 7.50 34.23 -3.08
C THR A 99 6.12 34.90 -2.99
N TYR A 100 5.84 35.85 -3.90
CA TYR A 100 4.51 36.47 -3.99
C TYR A 100 3.43 35.46 -4.38
N ARG A 101 3.70 34.55 -5.33
CA ARG A 101 2.75 33.49 -5.70
C ARG A 101 2.39 32.59 -4.52
N GLY A 102 3.37 32.19 -3.72
CA GLY A 102 3.16 31.34 -2.55
C GLY A 102 2.27 31.97 -1.47
N CYS A 103 2.07 33.30 -1.51
CA CYS A 103 1.14 33.99 -0.62
C CYS A 103 -0.33 33.72 -0.96
N PHE A 104 -0.65 33.31 -2.19
CA PHE A 104 -2.02 33.11 -2.67
C PHE A 104 -2.48 31.65 -2.65
N GLY A 105 -1.55 30.69 -2.53
CA GLY A 105 -1.87 29.27 -2.57
C GLY A 105 -0.65 28.37 -2.59
N PRO A 106 -0.85 27.06 -2.72
CA PRO A 106 0.25 26.09 -2.70
C PRO A 106 1.16 26.25 -3.93
N LEU A 107 2.46 26.31 -3.69
CA LEU A 107 3.48 26.14 -4.73
C LEU A 107 3.70 24.66 -5.01
N ALA A 108 4.26 24.34 -6.19
CA ALA A 108 4.53 22.96 -6.61
C ALA A 108 5.28 22.13 -5.54
N PRO A 109 6.37 22.62 -4.90
CA PRO A 109 7.08 21.81 -3.90
C PRO A 109 6.27 21.66 -2.59
N GLY A 110 5.44 22.65 -2.23
CA GLY A 110 4.52 22.54 -1.10
C GLY A 110 3.46 21.46 -1.32
N MET A 111 2.85 21.44 -2.51
CA MET A 111 1.93 20.38 -2.92
C MET A 111 2.60 19.01 -2.89
N ILE A 112 3.80 18.89 -3.47
CA ILE A 112 4.59 17.65 -3.43
C ILE A 112 4.94 17.22 -1.99
N GLY A 113 5.17 18.17 -1.09
CA GLY A 113 5.31 17.91 0.35
C GLY A 113 4.11 17.17 0.91
N ALA A 114 2.90 17.73 0.76
CA ALA A 114 1.67 17.12 1.24
C ALA A 114 1.38 15.76 0.57
N PHE A 115 1.55 15.69 -0.75
CA PHE A 115 1.38 14.46 -1.53
C PHE A 115 2.34 13.35 -1.09
N GLY A 116 3.59 13.70 -0.82
CA GLY A 116 4.61 12.78 -0.34
C GLY A 116 4.28 12.21 1.04
N VAL A 117 3.76 13.03 1.96
CA VAL A 117 3.30 12.57 3.29
C VAL A 117 2.17 11.55 3.14
N LEU A 118 1.17 11.82 2.30
CA LEU A 118 0.09 10.86 2.03
C LEU A 118 0.66 9.51 1.57
N LEU A 119 1.55 9.52 0.58
CA LEU A 119 2.15 8.28 0.05
C LEU A 119 3.02 7.54 1.08
N CYS A 120 3.72 8.26 1.97
CA CYS A 120 4.53 7.65 3.01
C CYS A 120 3.65 6.90 4.03
N ASP A 121 2.50 7.47 4.38
CA ASP A 121 1.66 6.97 5.47
C ASP A 121 0.70 5.88 4.98
N THR A 122 0.18 6.00 3.75
CA THR A 122 -0.77 5.04 3.19
C THR A 122 -0.14 3.97 2.32
N GLY A 123 1.02 4.25 1.72
CA GLY A 123 1.64 3.38 0.73
C GLY A 123 0.87 3.25 -0.58
N TRP A 124 -0.15 4.09 -0.83
CA TRP A 124 -1.02 4.04 -2.01
C TRP A 124 -0.27 4.03 -3.35
N ASN A 125 -0.93 3.51 -4.39
CA ASN A 125 -0.43 3.72 -5.75
C ASN A 125 -0.54 5.19 -6.13
N LEU A 126 0.30 5.57 -7.08
CA LEU A 126 0.41 6.96 -7.51
C LEU A 126 -0.91 7.48 -8.13
N GLN A 127 -1.63 6.64 -8.86
CA GLN A 127 -2.85 7.04 -9.56
C GLN A 127 -4.00 7.34 -8.58
N PRO A 128 -4.40 6.44 -7.67
CA PRO A 128 -5.43 6.76 -6.66
C PRO A 128 -5.05 7.95 -5.77
N ALA A 129 -3.77 8.12 -5.45
CA ALA A 129 -3.31 9.28 -4.69
C ALA A 129 -3.46 10.59 -5.49
N ARG A 130 -3.22 10.59 -6.80
CA ARG A 130 -3.35 11.77 -7.67
C ARG A 130 -4.80 12.13 -7.97
N ASP A 131 -5.67 11.14 -8.08
CA ASP A 131 -7.06 11.31 -8.51
C ASP A 131 -8.01 11.60 -7.32
N LEU A 132 -7.49 12.25 -6.26
CA LEU A 132 -8.31 12.74 -5.15
C LEU A 132 -9.20 13.90 -5.60
N GLU A 133 -10.46 13.86 -5.18
CA GLU A 133 -11.40 14.97 -5.38
C GLU A 133 -11.09 16.15 -4.47
N GLN A 134 -11.62 17.33 -4.80
CA GLN A 134 -11.52 18.55 -3.98
C GLN A 134 -11.79 18.29 -2.50
N ASN A 135 -12.78 17.46 -2.17
CA ASN A 135 -13.13 17.05 -0.82
C ASN A 135 -12.93 15.54 -0.65
N PRO A 136 -11.71 15.08 -0.33
CA PRO A 136 -11.38 13.65 -0.28
C PRO A 136 -11.76 12.99 1.06
N PHE A 137 -12.16 13.79 2.06
CA PHE A 137 -12.58 13.30 3.38
C PHE A 137 -14.02 12.79 3.34
N VAL A 138 -14.22 11.56 3.80
CA VAL A 138 -15.53 10.91 3.87
C VAL A 138 -16.24 11.25 5.18
N PHE A 139 -15.52 11.11 6.30
CA PHE A 139 -15.95 11.55 7.63
C PHE A 139 -14.74 11.58 8.58
N ARG A 140 -14.93 12.13 9.79
CA ARG A 140 -13.90 12.24 10.82
C ARG A 140 -14.41 11.71 12.15
N SER A 141 -13.49 11.24 12.97
CA SER A 141 -13.66 10.86 14.37
C SER A 141 -12.60 11.57 15.21
N ALA A 142 -12.68 11.45 16.53
CA ALA A 142 -11.69 12.06 17.42
C ALA A 142 -10.26 11.54 17.14
N GLU A 143 -10.14 10.26 16.75
CA GLU A 143 -8.87 9.55 16.59
C GLU A 143 -8.43 9.39 15.13
N SER A 144 -9.35 9.52 14.17
CA SER A 144 -9.07 9.20 12.77
C SER A 144 -9.90 10.00 11.76
N SER A 145 -9.28 10.28 10.62
CA SER A 145 -9.87 10.88 9.42
C SER A 145 -9.91 9.85 8.30
N TYR A 146 -11.10 9.65 7.73
CA TYR A 146 -11.32 8.67 6.67
C TYR A 146 -11.26 9.38 5.32
N ILE A 147 -10.30 9.00 4.48
CA ILE A 147 -10.11 9.59 3.14
C ILE A 147 -10.31 8.54 2.06
N ALA A 148 -10.84 8.96 0.91
CA ALA A 148 -10.98 8.06 -0.23
C ALA A 148 -11.03 8.79 -1.58
N GLN A 149 -10.84 8.03 -2.65
CA GLN A 149 -11.03 8.47 -4.02
C GLN A 149 -12.52 8.57 -4.38
N ARG A 150 -12.84 9.34 -5.44
CA ARG A 150 -14.21 9.59 -5.95
C ARG A 150 -15.09 8.35 -5.96
N SER A 151 -14.63 7.27 -6.60
CA SER A 151 -15.43 6.04 -6.80
C SER A 151 -15.81 5.37 -5.47
N PHE A 152 -14.93 5.41 -4.48
CA PHE A 152 -15.22 4.90 -3.14
C PHE A 152 -16.21 5.81 -2.42
N ILE A 153 -16.01 7.14 -2.49
CA ILE A 153 -16.93 8.12 -1.90
C ILE A 153 -18.33 7.95 -2.49
N GLU A 154 -18.47 7.82 -3.80
CA GLU A 154 -19.77 7.60 -4.46
C GLU A 154 -20.46 6.30 -3.99
N SER A 155 -19.70 5.22 -3.85
CA SER A 155 -20.21 3.94 -3.33
C SER A 155 -20.66 4.07 -1.87
N PHE A 156 -19.85 4.73 -1.04
CA PHE A 156 -20.19 5.02 0.36
C PHE A 156 -21.48 5.86 0.44
N LYS A 157 -21.57 6.94 -0.35
CA LYS A 157 -22.76 7.81 -0.43
C LYS A 157 -24.01 7.03 -0.85
N ARG A 158 -23.90 6.15 -1.84
CA ARG A 158 -25.03 5.32 -2.28
C ARG A 158 -25.52 4.37 -1.19
N ARG A 159 -24.61 3.80 -0.40
CA ARG A 159 -24.93 2.82 0.65
C ARG A 159 -25.48 3.46 1.91
N ALA A 160 -24.88 4.56 2.36
CA ALA A 160 -25.35 5.26 3.54
C ALA A 160 -26.64 6.08 3.27
N GLY A 161 -26.98 6.34 2.00
CA GLY A 161 -28.27 6.91 1.61
C GLY A 161 -28.55 8.26 2.26
N HIS A 162 -29.69 8.38 2.95
CA HIS A 162 -30.07 9.62 3.64
C HIS A 162 -29.19 9.94 4.86
N HIS A 163 -28.48 8.95 5.43
CA HIS A 163 -27.57 9.18 6.54
C HIS A 163 -26.30 9.94 6.12
N VAL A 164 -25.95 9.92 4.83
CA VAL A 164 -24.77 10.58 4.25
C VAL A 164 -24.78 12.09 4.44
N LEU A 165 -25.92 12.72 4.20
CA LEU A 165 -26.06 14.17 4.35
C LEU A 165 -25.87 14.62 5.81
N ALA A 166 -26.10 13.70 6.77
CA ALA A 166 -25.84 13.93 8.18
C ALA A 166 -24.37 13.70 8.59
N TYR A 167 -23.53 13.13 7.70
CA TYR A 167 -22.11 12.81 7.96
C TYR A 167 -21.12 13.64 7.14
N LEU A 168 -21.56 14.28 6.05
CA LEU A 168 -20.73 15.10 5.16
C LEU A 168 -20.69 16.60 5.52
N GLY A 169 -21.16 16.99 6.70
CA GLY A 169 -20.89 18.33 7.21
C GLY A 169 -19.37 18.48 7.36
N GLU A 170 -18.75 19.35 6.55
CA GLU A 170 -17.31 19.41 6.26
C GLU A 170 -16.35 19.58 7.47
N VAL A 171 -16.87 19.64 8.70
CA VAL A 171 -16.10 19.93 9.93
C VAL A 171 -16.47 19.06 11.14
N ASP A 172 -17.57 18.30 11.09
CA ASP A 172 -18.07 17.64 12.31
C ASP A 172 -17.30 16.34 12.59
N VAL A 173 -16.70 16.28 13.79
CA VAL A 173 -16.15 15.06 14.37
C VAL A 173 -17.31 14.17 14.80
N LEU A 174 -17.44 12.99 14.18
CA LEU A 174 -18.47 12.03 14.55
C LEU A 174 -18.09 11.30 15.84
N ASP A 175 -19.09 11.08 16.69
CA ASP A 175 -18.98 10.34 17.94
C ASP A 175 -20.15 9.36 18.12
N GLY A 176 -20.02 8.49 19.14
CA GLY A 176 -21.05 7.57 19.59
C GLY A 176 -21.73 6.75 18.48
N GLY A 177 -23.07 6.76 18.47
CA GLY A 177 -23.86 6.00 17.50
C GLY A 177 -23.68 6.45 16.05
N ARG A 178 -23.40 7.74 15.80
CA ARG A 178 -23.18 8.28 14.44
C ARG A 178 -21.87 7.73 13.86
N LEU A 179 -20.81 7.70 14.68
CA LEU A 179 -19.55 7.09 14.31
C LEU A 179 -19.71 5.60 14.03
N SER A 180 -20.43 4.86 14.89
CA SER A 180 -20.68 3.43 14.70
C SER A 180 -21.37 3.14 13.35
N VAL A 181 -22.40 3.90 12.99
CA VAL A 181 -23.10 3.75 11.71
C VAL A 181 -22.20 4.14 10.52
N ALA A 182 -21.38 5.18 10.65
CA ALA A 182 -20.42 5.56 9.62
C ALA A 182 -19.36 4.47 9.37
N LEU A 183 -18.82 3.89 10.45
CA LEU A 183 -17.86 2.78 10.40
C LEU A 183 -18.46 1.52 9.79
N GLU A 184 -19.72 1.20 10.12
CA GLU A 184 -20.42 0.06 9.52
C GLU A 184 -20.55 0.25 7.99
N ASN A 185 -20.97 1.44 7.55
CA ASN A 185 -21.07 1.75 6.12
C ASN A 185 -19.71 1.78 5.43
N TRP A 186 -18.66 2.24 6.12
CA TRP A 186 -17.29 2.21 5.64
C TRP A 186 -16.84 0.77 5.39
N ASN A 187 -16.97 -0.10 6.38
CA ASN A 187 -16.58 -1.51 6.28
C ASN A 187 -17.33 -2.23 5.16
N ARG A 188 -18.66 -2.04 5.05
CA ARG A 188 -19.46 -2.58 3.93
C ARG A 188 -19.03 -2.04 2.57
N THR A 189 -18.61 -0.77 2.51
CA THR A 189 -18.10 -0.18 1.27
C THR A 189 -16.75 -0.77 0.91
N THR A 190 -15.85 -0.94 1.87
CA THR A 190 -14.56 -1.62 1.70
C THR A 190 -14.74 -3.03 1.17
N GLU A 191 -15.61 -3.84 1.79
CA GLU A 191 -15.88 -5.21 1.33
C GLU A 191 -16.39 -5.28 -0.11
N ALA A 192 -17.18 -4.30 -0.54
CA ALA A 192 -17.79 -4.30 -1.85
C ALA A 192 -16.91 -3.69 -2.95
N CYS A 193 -16.23 -2.57 -2.66
CA CYS A 193 -15.36 -1.88 -3.60
C CYS A 193 -13.97 -2.53 -3.69
N ASP A 194 -13.58 -3.24 -2.63
CA ASP A 194 -12.28 -3.85 -2.51
C ASP A 194 -12.36 -5.26 -1.89
N PRO A 195 -13.05 -6.20 -2.57
CA PRO A 195 -13.21 -7.57 -2.07
C PRO A 195 -11.86 -8.31 -1.98
N ALA A 196 -10.85 -7.86 -2.74
CA ALA A 196 -9.49 -8.39 -2.70
C ALA A 196 -8.62 -7.72 -1.62
N ARG A 197 -9.16 -6.76 -0.85
CA ARG A 197 -8.48 -5.99 0.20
C ARG A 197 -7.17 -5.39 -0.29
N GLN A 198 -7.22 -4.71 -1.43
CA GLN A 198 -6.15 -3.98 -2.06
C GLN A 198 -5.66 -2.75 -1.31
N PHE A 199 -6.47 -2.20 -0.41
CA PHE A 199 -6.13 -1.07 0.46
C PHE A 199 -5.60 0.17 -0.29
N ASP A 200 -6.12 0.39 -1.50
CA ASP A 200 -5.68 1.46 -2.38
C ASP A 200 -6.85 2.38 -2.75
N GLY A 201 -6.62 3.69 -2.67
CA GLY A 201 -7.66 4.70 -2.89
C GLY A 201 -8.66 4.88 -1.73
N TYR A 202 -8.43 4.26 -0.58
CA TYR A 202 -9.09 4.59 0.69
C TYR A 202 -8.14 4.33 1.88
N ALA A 203 -8.24 5.14 2.94
CA ALA A 203 -7.37 5.04 4.10
C ALA A 203 -8.03 5.65 5.35
N CYS A 204 -7.63 5.11 6.50
CA CYS A 204 -7.89 5.68 7.82
C CYS A 204 -6.60 6.35 8.29
N LEU A 205 -6.60 7.67 8.40
CA LEU A 205 -5.45 8.46 8.81
C LEU A 205 -5.60 8.88 10.27
N GLU A 206 -4.57 8.72 11.07
CA GLU A 206 -4.57 9.18 12.46
C GLU A 206 -4.72 10.72 12.54
N THR A 207 -5.58 11.20 13.43
CA THR A 207 -5.75 12.63 13.71
C THR A 207 -4.96 13.08 14.93
N ALA A 208 -4.76 12.20 15.91
CA ALA A 208 -3.96 12.49 17.09
C ALA A 208 -2.47 12.53 16.73
N SER A 209 -1.83 13.68 16.96
CA SER A 209 -0.37 13.81 16.87
C SER A 209 0.22 13.54 18.26
N ASP A 210 1.39 12.90 18.30
CA ASP A 210 2.26 12.82 19.47
C ASP A 210 2.83 14.19 19.92
N GLY A 211 2.44 15.27 19.25
CA GLY A 211 2.84 16.64 19.50
C GLY A 211 4.16 17.04 18.83
N THR A 212 4.89 16.09 18.25
CA THR A 212 6.21 16.35 17.64
C THR A 212 6.15 16.42 16.12
N THR A 213 5.31 15.59 15.49
CA THR A 213 5.20 15.53 14.03
C THR A 213 3.74 15.59 13.57
N PRO A 214 3.39 16.46 12.61
CA PRO A 214 2.03 16.50 12.08
C PRO A 214 1.66 15.18 11.39
N THR A 215 0.42 14.74 11.61
CA THR A 215 -0.15 13.57 10.95
C THR A 215 -0.47 13.87 9.47
N ALA A 216 -0.63 12.83 8.65
CA ALA A 216 -1.07 13.03 7.26
C ALA A 216 -2.40 13.78 7.19
N ALA A 217 -3.37 13.46 8.06
CA ALA A 217 -4.65 14.16 8.11
C ALA A 217 -4.45 15.67 8.34
N ALA A 218 -3.62 16.05 9.31
CA ALA A 218 -3.32 17.45 9.60
C ALA A 218 -2.62 18.16 8.42
N ILE A 219 -1.69 17.49 7.73
CA ILE A 219 -1.02 18.06 6.55
C ILE A 219 -2.01 18.26 5.40
N LEU A 220 -2.89 17.29 5.15
CA LEU A 220 -3.90 17.37 4.10
C LEU A 220 -4.92 18.50 4.38
N ASP A 221 -5.35 18.67 5.63
CA ASP A 221 -6.21 19.80 6.02
C ASP A 221 -5.54 21.15 5.79
N ARG A 222 -4.28 21.26 6.22
CA ARG A 222 -3.49 22.49 6.05
C ARG A 222 -3.31 22.81 4.56
N TYR A 223 -3.05 21.79 3.74
CA TYR A 223 -2.97 21.92 2.30
C TYR A 223 -4.31 22.32 1.67
N MET A 224 -5.42 21.69 2.09
CA MET A 224 -6.76 22.01 1.62
C MET A 224 -7.10 23.48 1.84
N ARG A 225 -6.76 24.05 3.01
CA ARG A 225 -6.91 25.50 3.27
C ARG A 225 -6.13 26.37 2.29
N MET A 226 -4.91 25.98 1.93
CA MET A 226 -4.11 26.72 0.93
C MET A 226 -4.77 26.65 -0.46
N ALA A 227 -5.24 25.47 -0.84
CA ALA A 227 -5.93 25.23 -2.10
C ALA A 227 -7.26 25.99 -2.17
N ASP A 228 -8.04 26.00 -1.09
CA ASP A 228 -9.32 26.70 -1.01
C ASP A 228 -9.15 28.21 -1.02
N ALA A 229 -8.09 28.77 -0.41
CA ALA A 229 -7.77 30.18 -0.56
C ALA A 229 -7.51 30.56 -2.02
N LEU A 230 -6.75 29.71 -2.75
CA LEU A 230 -6.48 29.88 -4.16
C LEU A 230 -7.78 29.80 -5.01
N ARG A 231 -8.65 28.83 -4.74
CA ARG A 231 -9.96 28.68 -5.41
C ARG A 231 -10.90 29.83 -5.09
N ALA A 232 -11.01 30.23 -3.83
CA ALA A 232 -11.90 31.30 -3.39
C ALA A 232 -11.51 32.63 -4.05
N GLU A 233 -10.22 32.90 -4.17
CA GLU A 233 -9.74 34.15 -4.70
C GLU A 233 -9.72 34.20 -6.24
N PHE A 234 -9.34 33.11 -6.90
CA PHE A 234 -9.07 33.09 -8.34
C PHE A 234 -9.95 32.13 -9.14
N GLY A 235 -10.74 31.27 -8.50
CA GLY A 235 -11.54 30.22 -9.14
C GLY A 235 -12.57 30.72 -10.16
N ARG A 236 -13.11 31.92 -9.95
CA ARG A 236 -14.07 32.56 -10.88
C ARG A 236 -13.44 32.93 -12.23
N TYR A 237 -12.15 33.23 -12.23
CA TYR A 237 -11.42 33.61 -13.44
C TYR A 237 -10.94 32.39 -14.22
N SER A 238 -11.01 31.19 -13.63
CA SER A 238 -10.59 30.00 -14.32
C SER A 238 -11.17 28.70 -13.77
N LYS A 239 -12.46 28.48 -14.04
CA LYS A 239 -13.11 27.20 -13.71
C LYS A 239 -12.44 26.00 -14.40
N SER A 240 -11.80 26.21 -15.55
CA SER A 240 -11.04 25.20 -16.29
C SER A 240 -9.65 24.90 -15.71
N LEU A 241 -9.01 25.82 -14.98
CA LEU A 241 -7.65 25.62 -14.44
C LEU A 241 -7.62 24.89 -13.09
N PHE A 242 -8.68 24.97 -12.28
CA PHE A 242 -8.70 24.37 -10.94
C PHE A 242 -9.43 23.02 -10.89
N GLY A 243 -10.49 22.84 -11.70
CA GLY A 243 -11.31 21.62 -11.71
C GLY A 243 -11.82 21.21 -10.32
N ASP A 244 -12.26 19.95 -10.21
CA ASP A 244 -12.66 19.32 -8.94
C ASP A 244 -11.51 18.50 -8.32
N CYS A 245 -10.26 18.80 -8.67
CA CYS A 245 -9.08 18.07 -8.21
C CYS A 245 -8.63 18.57 -6.83
N PHE A 246 -8.22 17.66 -5.93
CA PHE A 246 -7.60 18.03 -4.66
C PHE A 246 -6.29 18.79 -4.88
N TRP A 247 -5.42 18.22 -5.72
CA TRP A 247 -4.08 18.71 -5.95
C TRP A 247 -4.05 19.83 -6.98
N ILE A 248 -4.06 21.07 -6.49
CA ILE A 248 -3.83 22.27 -7.28
C ILE A 248 -2.58 22.99 -6.78
N PHE A 249 -1.85 23.63 -7.68
CA PHE A 249 -0.65 24.38 -7.31
C PHE A 249 -0.33 25.47 -8.33
N ILE A 250 0.42 26.48 -7.89
CA ILE A 250 0.96 27.52 -8.76
C ILE A 250 2.35 27.07 -9.22
N ASN A 251 2.55 26.95 -10.54
CA ASN A 251 3.83 26.59 -11.14
C ASN A 251 4.66 27.84 -11.49
N GLY A 252 5.96 27.66 -11.77
CA GLY A 252 6.84 28.69 -12.33
C GLY A 252 6.31 29.27 -13.65
N ASN A 253 5.58 28.46 -14.44
CA ASN A 253 4.95 28.89 -15.69
C ASN A 253 3.53 29.43 -15.46
N LYS A 254 3.44 30.62 -14.86
CA LYS A 254 2.37 31.66 -14.94
C LYS A 254 0.89 31.29 -14.69
N GLN A 255 0.49 30.02 -14.62
CA GLN A 255 -0.89 29.60 -14.36
C GLN A 255 -0.94 28.49 -13.30
N PRO A 256 -2.01 28.44 -12.50
CA PRO A 256 -2.30 27.30 -11.65
C PRO A 256 -2.46 26.04 -12.49
N ARG A 257 -2.08 24.90 -11.92
CA ARG A 257 -2.20 23.59 -12.54
C ARG A 257 -2.79 22.61 -11.55
N THR A 258 -3.49 21.62 -12.09
CA THR A 258 -3.86 20.42 -11.35
C THR A 258 -2.72 19.40 -11.39
N TYR A 259 -2.71 18.46 -10.44
CA TYR A 259 -1.83 17.29 -10.45
C TYR A 259 -2.65 16.02 -10.36
N ALA A 260 -3.17 15.56 -11.51
CA ALA A 260 -3.97 14.35 -11.66
C ALA A 260 -3.22 13.26 -12.46
N SER A 261 -3.83 12.10 -12.65
CA SER A 261 -3.24 10.94 -13.35
C SER A 261 -2.77 11.26 -14.78
N ASP A 262 -3.45 12.16 -15.49
CA ASP A 262 -3.12 12.63 -16.85
C ASP A 262 -1.97 13.66 -16.90
N THR A 263 -1.54 14.17 -15.75
CA THR A 263 -0.47 15.17 -15.69
C THR A 263 0.92 14.53 -15.72
N TRP A 264 1.84 15.19 -16.43
CA TRP A 264 3.22 14.76 -16.55
C TRP A 264 3.89 14.67 -15.18
N ALA A 265 4.86 13.76 -15.06
CA ALA A 265 5.67 13.66 -13.85
C ALA A 265 6.37 14.99 -13.55
N MET A 266 6.42 15.35 -12.26
CA MET A 266 7.14 16.54 -11.83
C MET A 266 8.64 16.37 -12.09
N PRO A 267 9.35 17.44 -12.50
CA PRO A 267 10.76 17.36 -12.77
C PRO A 267 11.56 17.03 -11.49
N PRO A 268 12.67 16.26 -11.57
CA PRO A 268 13.51 15.93 -10.41
C PRO A 268 14.07 17.17 -9.68
N ALA A 269 14.17 18.29 -10.39
CA ALA A 269 14.55 19.58 -9.84
C ALA A 269 13.48 20.18 -8.89
N ILE A 270 12.44 19.42 -8.51
CA ILE A 270 11.43 19.72 -7.47
C ILE A 270 11.78 19.14 -6.07
N TYR A 271 13.02 18.67 -5.84
CA TYR A 271 13.57 18.42 -4.49
C TYR A 271 14.72 19.37 -4.06
N PRO A 272 14.80 19.80 -2.77
CA PRO A 272 15.83 20.72 -2.33
C PRO A 272 17.22 20.09 -2.47
N LYS A 273 18.21 20.86 -2.93
CA LYS A 273 19.60 20.36 -3.04
C LYS A 273 20.10 19.90 -1.66
N GLY A 274 20.63 18.68 -1.59
CA GLY A 274 21.08 18.06 -0.33
C GLY A 274 19.98 17.34 0.47
N SER A 275 18.71 17.45 0.07
CA SER A 275 17.64 16.66 0.67
C SER A 275 17.78 15.17 0.30
N VAL A 276 17.31 14.28 1.19
CA VAL A 276 17.15 12.85 0.88
C VAL A 276 16.28 12.62 -0.37
N LEU A 277 15.35 13.55 -0.64
CA LEU A 277 14.45 13.51 -1.78
C LEU A 277 15.16 13.83 -3.11
N ALA A 278 16.30 14.53 -3.08
CA ALA A 278 17.08 14.88 -4.26
C ALA A 278 18.10 13.81 -4.65
N ARG A 279 18.16 12.68 -3.92
CA ARG A 279 19.11 11.60 -4.19
C ARG A 279 18.80 10.91 -5.53
N PRO A 280 19.82 10.53 -6.31
CA PRO A 280 19.62 9.74 -7.53
C PRO A 280 18.80 8.48 -7.26
N GLY A 281 17.83 8.19 -8.12
CA GLY A 281 16.94 7.03 -7.98
C GLY A 281 15.70 7.26 -7.12
N PHE A 282 15.61 8.37 -6.37
CA PHE A 282 14.39 8.70 -5.65
C PHE A 282 13.24 9.05 -6.60
N ASN A 283 12.07 8.45 -6.38
CA ASN A 283 10.81 8.77 -7.06
C ASN A 283 9.61 8.24 -6.25
N PHE A 284 8.39 8.68 -6.55
CA PHE A 284 7.20 8.24 -5.82
C PHE A 284 6.92 6.72 -5.91
N LYS A 285 7.32 6.06 -7.01
CA LYS A 285 7.18 4.60 -7.13
C LYS A 285 8.11 3.87 -6.13
N ALA A 286 9.28 4.45 -5.85
CA ALA A 286 10.20 3.93 -4.85
C ALA A 286 9.61 3.98 -3.44
N ILE A 287 8.79 5.00 -3.11
CA ILE A 287 8.09 5.08 -1.81
C ILE A 287 7.19 3.85 -1.62
N ARG A 288 6.33 3.55 -2.59
CA ARG A 288 5.45 2.37 -2.52
C ARG A 288 6.26 1.08 -2.41
N LYS A 289 7.32 0.92 -3.20
CA LYS A 289 8.20 -0.25 -3.11
C LYS A 289 8.80 -0.41 -1.72
N THR A 290 9.32 0.67 -1.14
CA THR A 290 9.87 0.65 0.22
C THR A 290 8.79 0.37 1.26
N TYR A 291 7.60 0.95 1.13
CA TYR A 291 6.46 0.70 2.03
C TYR A 291 6.12 -0.80 2.07
N LEU A 292 5.99 -1.44 0.90
CA LEU A 292 5.67 -2.86 0.79
C LEU A 292 6.77 -3.77 1.35
N ILE A 293 8.05 -3.39 1.18
CA ILE A 293 9.18 -4.12 1.78
C ILE A 293 9.15 -4.03 3.30
N LEU A 294 8.88 -2.85 3.87
CA LEU A 294 8.80 -2.67 5.33
C LEU A 294 7.61 -3.44 5.92
N ARG A 295 6.43 -3.37 5.29
CA ARG A 295 5.28 -4.19 5.67
C ARG A 295 5.58 -5.70 5.61
N ARG A 296 6.40 -6.15 4.64
CA ARG A 296 6.86 -7.55 4.59
C ARG A 296 7.70 -7.90 5.80
N GLN A 297 8.64 -7.04 6.18
CA GLN A 297 9.51 -7.27 7.32
C GLN A 297 8.72 -7.32 8.64
N GLU A 298 7.72 -6.45 8.79
CA GLU A 298 6.82 -6.44 9.95
C GLU A 298 5.97 -7.71 10.05
N THR A 299 5.42 -8.17 8.92
CA THR A 299 4.45 -9.28 8.90
C THR A 299 5.07 -10.66 8.67
N GLY A 300 6.30 -10.72 8.15
CA GLY A 300 6.97 -11.95 7.74
C GLY A 300 6.29 -12.70 6.58
N SER A 301 5.22 -12.15 5.98
CA SER A 301 4.35 -12.89 5.04
C SER A 301 4.20 -12.17 3.71
N ILE A 302 4.56 -12.88 2.62
CA ILE A 302 4.33 -12.40 1.25
C ILE A 302 2.84 -12.28 0.95
N ASP A 303 2.00 -13.13 1.55
CA ASP A 303 0.55 -13.04 1.38
C ASP A 303 -0.04 -11.84 2.11
N ALA A 304 0.43 -11.51 3.32
CA ALA A 304 0.02 -10.28 4.00
C ALA A 304 0.38 -9.02 3.18
N VAL A 305 1.57 -9.03 2.55
CA VAL A 305 2.03 -7.96 1.67
C VAL A 305 1.25 -7.92 0.37
N ARG A 306 0.82 -9.07 -0.17
CA ARG A 306 -0.05 -9.18 -1.36
C ARG A 306 -1.37 -8.47 -1.15
N VAL A 307 -1.97 -8.71 0.01
CA VAL A 307 -3.18 -8.01 0.45
C VAL A 307 -2.87 -6.51 0.58
N ALA A 308 -1.87 -6.11 1.37
CA ALA A 308 -1.50 -4.69 1.54
C ALA A 308 -1.12 -3.95 0.24
N ALA A 309 -0.59 -4.66 -0.77
CA ALA A 309 -0.19 -4.11 -2.06
C ALA A 309 -1.31 -4.11 -3.10
N GLY A 310 -2.47 -4.69 -2.79
CA GLY A 310 -3.56 -4.81 -3.72
C GLY A 310 -3.29 -5.53 -5.01
N HIS A 311 -2.44 -6.54 -4.95
CA HIS A 311 -2.20 -7.42 -6.07
C HIS A 311 -3.01 -8.70 -5.90
N THR A 312 -3.79 -9.06 -6.92
CA THR A 312 -4.51 -10.33 -6.96
C THR A 312 -3.56 -11.54 -6.97
N SER A 313 -2.31 -11.35 -7.42
CA SER A 313 -1.28 -12.38 -7.53
C SER A 313 0.06 -11.94 -6.95
N SER A 314 0.73 -12.85 -6.24
CA SER A 314 2.12 -12.71 -5.80
C SER A 314 3.12 -12.67 -6.98
N SER A 315 2.70 -13.08 -8.17
CA SER A 315 3.50 -13.02 -9.40
C SER A 315 3.83 -11.61 -9.85
N VAL A 316 3.08 -10.59 -9.40
CA VAL A 316 3.36 -9.17 -9.67
C VAL A 316 4.28 -8.58 -8.59
N LEU A 317 4.12 -9.03 -7.35
CA LEU A 317 4.91 -8.56 -6.21
C LEU A 317 6.39 -8.90 -6.34
N MET A 318 6.69 -10.17 -6.65
CA MET A 318 8.08 -10.62 -6.72
C MET A 318 8.92 -9.86 -7.74
N PRO A 319 8.58 -9.80 -9.04
CA PRO A 319 9.44 -9.14 -10.01
C PRO A 319 9.53 -7.62 -9.83
N HIS A 320 8.46 -6.95 -9.37
CA HIS A 320 8.40 -5.48 -9.37
C HIS A 320 8.73 -4.84 -8.02
N TYR A 321 8.38 -5.49 -6.91
CA TYR A 321 8.46 -4.89 -5.58
C TYR A 321 9.39 -5.62 -4.61
N LEU A 322 9.47 -6.94 -4.69
CA LEU A 322 10.23 -7.76 -3.72
C LEU A 322 11.53 -8.35 -4.28
N ASN A 323 11.84 -8.17 -5.56
CA ASN A 323 13.13 -8.53 -6.16
C ASN A 323 14.20 -7.53 -5.75
N THR A 324 14.71 -7.66 -4.53
CA THR A 324 15.84 -6.88 -4.02
C THR A 324 16.89 -7.84 -3.48
N PRO A 325 18.20 -7.52 -3.57
CA PRO A 325 19.25 -8.43 -3.11
C PRO A 325 19.05 -8.97 -1.68
N PRO A 326 18.61 -8.17 -0.68
CA PRO A 326 18.35 -8.68 0.66
C PRO A 326 17.21 -9.70 0.72
N VAL A 327 16.12 -9.45 -0.01
CA VAL A 327 14.97 -10.37 -0.05
C VAL A 327 15.34 -11.67 -0.77
N ASN A 328 16.11 -11.57 -1.86
CA ASN A 328 16.59 -12.75 -2.57
C ASN A 328 17.53 -13.57 -1.67
N ALA A 329 18.45 -12.92 -0.95
CA ALA A 329 19.34 -13.61 0.00
C ALA A 329 18.57 -14.30 1.14
N GLU A 330 17.49 -13.70 1.64
CA GLU A 330 16.62 -14.29 2.66
C GLU A 330 15.85 -15.51 2.12
N LEU A 331 15.33 -15.42 0.90
CA LEU A 331 14.66 -16.53 0.22
C LEU A 331 15.66 -17.66 -0.07
N ASP A 332 16.85 -17.33 -0.57
CA ASP A 332 17.92 -18.29 -0.83
C ASP A 332 18.35 -18.99 0.46
N ALA A 333 18.49 -18.25 1.57
CA ALA A 333 18.78 -18.82 2.88
C ALA A 333 17.67 -19.75 3.37
N SER A 334 16.39 -19.39 3.15
CA SER A 334 15.25 -20.24 3.51
C SER A 334 15.17 -21.51 2.67
N ILE A 335 15.47 -21.40 1.36
CA ILE A 335 15.58 -22.54 0.45
C ILE A 335 16.74 -23.44 0.88
N ARG A 336 17.89 -22.85 1.22
CA ARG A 336 19.06 -23.59 1.73
C ARG A 336 18.70 -24.36 3.00
N GLN A 337 18.06 -23.70 3.95
CA GLN A 337 17.63 -24.31 5.20
C GLN A 337 16.66 -25.48 4.97
N PHE A 338 15.73 -25.36 4.02
CA PHE A 338 14.85 -26.46 3.63
C PHE A 338 15.64 -27.62 3.01
N GLN A 339 16.58 -27.34 2.10
CA GLN A 339 17.45 -28.35 1.49
C GLN A 339 18.33 -29.05 2.52
N ASP A 340 18.92 -28.31 3.46
CA ASP A 340 19.75 -28.84 4.54
C ASP A 340 18.92 -29.70 5.51
N ALA A 341 17.68 -29.30 5.80
CA ALA A 341 16.74 -30.07 6.62
C ALA A 341 16.34 -31.39 5.93
N MET A 342 16.08 -31.34 4.62
CA MET A 342 15.83 -32.53 3.78
C MET A 342 17.05 -33.46 3.75
N GLU A 343 18.25 -32.92 3.49
CA GLU A 343 19.52 -33.67 3.48
C GLU A 343 19.73 -34.39 4.81
N ALA A 344 19.54 -33.68 5.93
CA ALA A 344 19.68 -34.24 7.27
C ALA A 344 18.69 -35.37 7.57
N VAL A 345 17.47 -35.30 7.01
CA VAL A 345 16.46 -36.36 7.13
C VAL A 345 16.81 -37.58 6.28
N VAL A 346 17.26 -37.39 5.04
CA VAL A 346 17.61 -38.50 4.13
C VAL A 346 18.79 -39.32 4.65
N VAL A 347 19.80 -38.66 5.23
CA VAL A 347 21.03 -39.32 5.72
C VAL A 347 20.91 -39.86 7.14
N ARG A 348 19.71 -39.88 7.73
CA ARG A 348 19.52 -40.19 9.17
C ARG A 348 19.85 -41.63 9.56
N GLU A 349 19.73 -42.56 8.63
CA GLU A 349 19.96 -44.00 8.85
C GLU A 349 21.42 -44.41 8.57
N LEU A 350 22.23 -43.47 8.08
CA LEU A 350 23.66 -43.67 7.82
C LEU A 350 24.49 -43.39 9.07
N ASP A 351 25.77 -43.76 9.03
CA ASP A 351 26.74 -43.39 10.06
C ASP A 351 26.87 -41.85 10.13
N GLN A 352 26.48 -41.30 11.27
CA GLN A 352 26.35 -39.86 11.47
C GLN A 352 27.69 -39.14 11.57
N GLU A 353 28.72 -39.81 12.09
CA GLU A 353 30.06 -39.24 12.18
C GLU A 353 30.71 -39.20 10.79
N GLN A 354 30.50 -40.27 10.01
CA GLN A 354 31.01 -40.35 8.64
C GLN A 354 30.29 -39.35 7.71
N VAL A 355 28.98 -39.20 7.83
CA VAL A 355 28.19 -38.23 7.06
C VAL A 355 28.54 -36.79 7.44
N ALA A 356 28.69 -36.50 8.73
CA ALA A 356 29.14 -35.20 9.21
C ALA A 356 30.48 -34.79 8.59
N LEU A 357 31.44 -35.73 8.54
CA LEU A 357 32.75 -35.51 7.93
C LEU A 357 32.65 -35.28 6.41
N GLN A 358 31.80 -36.04 5.71
CA GLN A 358 31.63 -35.90 4.25
C GLN A 358 30.87 -34.63 3.84
N LEU A 359 29.97 -34.14 4.68
CA LEU A 359 29.18 -32.93 4.43
C LEU A 359 29.84 -31.66 4.99
N ASP A 360 31.02 -31.77 5.62
CA ASP A 360 31.72 -30.68 6.31
C ASP A 360 30.81 -29.93 7.30
N LYS A 361 30.00 -30.69 8.04
CA LYS A 361 29.03 -30.18 9.02
C LYS A 361 29.19 -30.94 10.33
N PRO A 362 29.14 -30.27 11.50
CA PRO A 362 29.21 -31.00 12.78
C PRO A 362 27.96 -31.87 12.97
N ALA A 363 28.11 -33.05 13.58
CA ALA A 363 26.99 -33.97 13.82
C ALA A 363 25.84 -33.33 14.63
N SER A 364 26.17 -32.40 15.53
CA SER A 364 25.19 -31.60 16.28
C SER A 364 24.31 -30.72 15.38
N GLU A 365 24.83 -30.26 14.25
CA GLU A 365 24.08 -29.48 13.28
C GLU A 365 23.10 -30.36 12.47
N LEU A 366 23.50 -31.56 12.08
CA LEU A 366 22.60 -32.53 11.45
C LEU A 366 21.40 -32.85 12.35
N VAL A 367 21.62 -33.01 13.66
CA VAL A 367 20.54 -33.21 14.65
C VAL A 367 19.63 -31.98 14.75
N ARG A 368 20.19 -30.76 14.74
CA ARG A 368 19.42 -29.50 14.74
C ARG A 368 18.55 -29.38 13.48
N LEU A 369 19.10 -29.74 12.33
CA LEU A 369 18.41 -29.70 11.03
C LEU A 369 17.27 -30.72 10.97
N ARG A 370 17.44 -31.93 11.52
CA ARG A 370 16.34 -32.90 11.68
C ARG A 370 15.21 -32.38 12.53
N ARG A 371 15.52 -31.84 13.71
CA ARG A 371 14.49 -31.22 14.59
C ARG A 371 13.75 -30.09 13.87
N THR A 372 14.44 -29.37 13.00
CA THR A 372 13.83 -28.33 12.16
C THR A 372 12.90 -28.95 11.12
N ALA A 373 13.33 -30.03 10.46
CA ALA A 373 12.51 -30.81 9.53
C ALA A 373 11.24 -31.39 10.19
N ASP A 374 11.37 -31.96 11.40
CA ASP A 374 10.26 -32.52 12.17
C ASP A 374 9.25 -31.43 12.53
N LYS A 375 9.71 -30.30 13.07
CA LYS A 375 8.86 -29.16 13.41
C LYS A 375 8.17 -28.55 12.18
N ALA A 376 8.85 -28.55 11.04
CA ALA A 376 8.30 -28.05 9.78
C ALA A 376 7.40 -29.08 9.07
N GLY A 377 7.22 -30.28 9.61
CA GLY A 377 6.40 -31.35 9.02
C GLY A 377 7.02 -32.00 7.77
N ILE A 378 8.30 -31.72 7.48
CA ILE A 378 9.01 -32.27 6.31
C ILE A 378 9.15 -33.79 6.46
N THR A 379 9.54 -34.27 7.65
CA THR A 379 9.68 -35.69 7.95
C THR A 379 8.36 -36.46 7.79
N ALA A 380 7.26 -35.85 8.21
CA ALA A 380 5.91 -36.40 8.05
C ALA A 380 5.48 -36.43 6.57
N ALA A 381 5.74 -35.35 5.82
CA ALA A 381 5.43 -35.27 4.40
C ALA A 381 6.21 -36.30 3.56
N LEU A 382 7.41 -36.68 3.99
CA LEU A 382 8.22 -37.73 3.37
C LEU A 382 7.84 -39.15 3.80
N GLY A 383 6.91 -39.32 4.75
CA GLY A 383 6.51 -40.62 5.26
C GLY A 383 7.59 -41.30 6.11
N LEU A 384 8.46 -40.51 6.74
CA LEU A 384 9.64 -40.99 7.47
C LEU A 384 9.42 -40.95 9.00
N LEU A 385 8.18 -40.90 9.50
CA LEU A 385 7.96 -40.97 10.95
C LEU A 385 8.40 -42.34 11.46
N ASP A 386 9.29 -42.36 12.46
CA ASP A 386 9.65 -43.60 13.15
C ASP A 386 8.41 -44.18 13.81
N GLU A 387 8.17 -45.48 13.63
CA GLU A 387 7.11 -46.22 14.32
C GLU A 387 7.29 -45.99 15.82
N ILE A 388 6.31 -45.33 16.45
CA ILE A 388 6.32 -45.06 17.89
C ILE A 388 6.36 -46.42 18.60
N PRO A 389 7.32 -46.66 19.53
CA PRO A 389 7.40 -47.93 20.25
C PRO A 389 6.09 -48.22 21.00
N ASP A 390 5.66 -49.48 20.92
CA ASP A 390 4.39 -50.10 21.36
C ASP A 390 3.89 -49.83 22.81
N ALA A 391 4.51 -48.90 23.56
CA ALA A 391 4.27 -48.68 24.98
C ALA A 391 3.16 -47.67 25.32
N ILE A 392 2.56 -47.01 24.33
CA ILE A 392 1.39 -46.13 24.54
C ILE A 392 0.23 -46.77 23.78
N GLY A 393 -0.86 -47.10 24.49
CA GLY A 393 -2.01 -47.87 24.01
C GLY A 393 -2.55 -47.45 22.65
N PRO A 394 -3.41 -48.29 22.03
CA PRO A 394 -3.55 -48.44 20.59
C PRO A 394 -3.56 -47.07 19.90
N ALA A 395 -2.41 -46.73 19.32
CA ALA A 395 -2.28 -45.56 18.47
C ALA A 395 -3.41 -45.65 17.44
N THR A 396 -4.13 -44.55 17.26
CA THR A 396 -5.13 -44.42 16.20
C THR A 396 -4.51 -45.01 14.94
N PRO A 397 -5.08 -46.10 14.37
CA PRO A 397 -4.38 -46.87 13.35
C PRO A 397 -3.96 -45.92 12.26
N ALA A 398 -2.66 -45.87 11.99
CA ALA A 398 -2.12 -45.10 10.89
C ALA A 398 -2.97 -45.42 9.66
N LEU A 399 -3.45 -44.38 8.96
CA LEU A 399 -4.35 -44.54 7.81
C LEU A 399 -3.67 -45.45 6.78
N ARG A 400 -3.99 -46.74 6.83
CA ARG A 400 -3.37 -47.79 6.02
C ARG A 400 -4.26 -48.04 4.82
N PHE A 401 -3.71 -47.80 3.63
CA PHE A 401 -4.36 -48.20 2.39
C PHE A 401 -4.07 -49.66 2.11
N GLU A 402 -5.04 -50.54 2.37
CA GLU A 402 -4.95 -51.96 2.04
C GLU A 402 -5.56 -52.20 0.64
N PRO A 403 -4.77 -52.64 -0.36
CA PRO A 403 -5.23 -52.68 -1.75
C PRO A 403 -6.07 -53.93 -2.06
N ASP A 404 -7.30 -53.97 -1.56
CA ASP A 404 -8.33 -54.91 -2.00
C ASP A 404 -9.14 -54.38 -3.20
N ASP A 405 -10.00 -55.22 -3.78
CA ASP A 405 -10.73 -54.87 -4.99
C ASP A 405 -11.73 -53.71 -4.78
N GLU A 406 -12.25 -53.55 -3.56
CA GLU A 406 -13.22 -52.51 -3.19
C GLU A 406 -12.52 -51.16 -3.04
N ARG A 407 -11.47 -51.09 -2.21
CA ARG A 407 -10.66 -49.89 -1.95
C ARG A 407 -9.91 -49.42 -3.20
N LEU A 408 -9.50 -50.33 -4.07
CA LEU A 408 -8.96 -49.96 -5.40
C LEU A 408 -10.03 -49.33 -6.31
N GLY A 409 -11.27 -49.79 -6.20
CA GLY A 409 -12.44 -49.19 -6.85
C GLY A 409 -12.74 -47.79 -6.30
N GLU A 410 -12.76 -47.63 -4.97
CA GLU A 410 -12.94 -46.35 -4.30
C GLU A 410 -11.86 -45.33 -4.67
N LEU A 411 -10.58 -45.75 -4.66
CA LEU A 411 -9.46 -44.92 -5.08
C LEU A 411 -9.67 -44.37 -6.50
N TYR A 412 -10.17 -45.20 -7.42
CA TYR A 412 -10.53 -44.77 -8.77
C TYR A 412 -11.68 -43.75 -8.78
N LEU A 413 -12.74 -43.97 -8.00
CA LEU A 413 -13.89 -43.06 -7.93
C LEU A 413 -13.53 -41.70 -7.32
N ILE A 414 -12.73 -41.70 -6.24
CA ILE A 414 -12.20 -40.48 -5.61
C ILE A 414 -11.31 -39.73 -6.60
N HIS A 415 -10.36 -40.41 -7.26
CA HIS A 415 -9.52 -39.78 -8.29
C HIS A 415 -10.36 -39.14 -9.40
N ARG A 416 -11.41 -39.83 -9.85
CA ARG A 416 -12.30 -39.34 -10.90
C ARG A 416 -13.10 -38.12 -10.43
N LYS A 417 -13.68 -38.14 -9.23
CA LYS A 417 -14.40 -37.01 -8.64
C LYS A 417 -13.50 -35.78 -8.48
N LEU A 418 -12.29 -35.96 -7.94
CA LEU A 418 -11.33 -34.87 -7.79
C LEU A 418 -10.87 -34.27 -9.13
N ARG A 419 -10.79 -35.08 -10.19
CA ARG A 419 -10.48 -34.59 -11.55
C ARG A 419 -11.66 -33.85 -12.18
N GLU A 420 -12.88 -34.29 -11.93
CA GLU A 420 -14.11 -33.58 -12.32
C GLU A 420 -14.21 -32.23 -11.60
N MET A 421 -13.99 -32.20 -10.28
CA MET A 421 -13.90 -30.97 -9.50
C MET A 421 -12.77 -30.07 -10.02
N GLN A 422 -11.59 -30.62 -10.33
CA GLN A 422 -10.50 -29.82 -10.90
C GLN A 422 -10.91 -29.06 -12.17
N ALA A 423 -11.77 -29.65 -13.00
CA ALA A 423 -12.24 -29.04 -14.24
C ALA A 423 -13.40 -28.06 -14.02
N HIS A 424 -14.32 -28.36 -13.09
CA HIS A 424 -15.62 -27.69 -13.00
C HIS A 424 -15.94 -27.03 -11.66
N TYR A 425 -15.05 -27.10 -10.66
CA TYR A 425 -15.31 -26.54 -9.34
C TYR A 425 -15.38 -25.00 -9.40
N PRO A 426 -16.49 -24.36 -8.97
CA PRO A 426 -16.70 -22.92 -9.14
C PRO A 426 -15.63 -22.06 -8.46
N ASN A 427 -15.16 -22.47 -7.28
CA ASN A 427 -14.16 -21.74 -6.52
C ASN A 427 -12.76 -22.37 -6.68
N ARG A 428 -12.02 -21.95 -7.71
CA ARG A 428 -10.67 -22.46 -8.00
C ARG A 428 -9.67 -22.26 -6.86
N ALA A 429 -9.82 -21.20 -6.06
CA ALA A 429 -8.91 -20.93 -4.93
C ALA A 429 -9.15 -21.95 -3.80
N ARG A 430 -10.42 -22.19 -3.45
CA ARG A 430 -10.82 -23.23 -2.49
C ARG A 430 -10.39 -24.62 -2.95
N PHE A 431 -10.56 -24.95 -4.23
CA PHE A 431 -10.07 -26.22 -4.78
C PHE A 431 -8.57 -26.41 -4.59
N ARG A 432 -7.77 -25.36 -4.82
CA ARG A 432 -6.31 -25.42 -4.64
C ARG A 432 -5.90 -25.63 -3.19
N LEU A 433 -6.66 -25.11 -2.24
CA LEU A 433 -6.37 -25.23 -0.81
C LEU A 433 -6.83 -26.57 -0.24
N GLU A 434 -8.07 -26.96 -0.49
CA GLU A 434 -8.72 -28.11 0.18
C GLU A 434 -8.56 -29.42 -0.61
N PHE A 435 -8.77 -29.40 -1.93
CA PHE A 435 -8.93 -30.63 -2.74
C PHE A 435 -7.70 -31.00 -3.56
N LEU A 436 -6.83 -30.03 -3.88
CA LEU A 436 -5.59 -30.30 -4.61
C LEU A 436 -4.60 -31.16 -3.81
N PRO A 437 -4.40 -30.98 -2.48
CA PRO A 437 -3.60 -31.89 -1.67
C PRO A 437 -4.16 -33.32 -1.70
N LEU A 438 -5.48 -33.48 -1.62
CA LEU A 438 -6.13 -34.79 -1.68
C LEU A 438 -5.93 -35.47 -3.04
N LEU A 439 -6.03 -34.70 -4.14
CA LEU A 439 -5.73 -35.20 -5.49
C LEU A 439 -4.26 -35.62 -5.64
N ALA A 440 -3.34 -34.90 -4.99
CA ALA A 440 -1.93 -35.27 -4.96
C ALA A 440 -1.71 -36.58 -4.19
N LEU A 441 -2.36 -36.75 -3.02
CA LEU A 441 -2.30 -37.96 -2.22
C LEU A 441 -2.82 -39.19 -2.99
N VAL A 442 -3.99 -39.07 -3.62
CA VAL A 442 -4.59 -40.14 -4.44
C VAL A 442 -3.66 -40.53 -5.60
N LYS A 443 -2.99 -39.56 -6.25
CA LYS A 443 -1.99 -39.84 -7.28
C LYS A 443 -0.74 -40.51 -6.72
N ALA A 444 -0.30 -40.14 -5.51
CA ALA A 444 0.83 -40.76 -4.84
C ALA A 444 0.54 -42.23 -4.51
N ILE A 445 -0.62 -42.52 -3.92
CA ILE A 445 -1.10 -43.91 -3.68
C ILE A 445 -1.14 -44.67 -5.00
N GLY A 446 -1.72 -44.08 -6.06
CA GLY A 446 -1.73 -44.67 -7.40
C GLY A 446 -0.32 -45.03 -7.90
N ARG A 447 0.64 -44.11 -7.83
CA ARG A 447 2.03 -44.36 -8.24
C ARG A 447 2.67 -45.51 -7.47
N GLU A 448 2.45 -45.57 -6.15
CA GLU A 448 3.01 -46.63 -5.31
C GLU A 448 2.38 -48.00 -5.65
N LEU A 449 1.08 -48.06 -5.93
CA LEU A 449 0.42 -49.28 -6.41
C LEU A 449 1.05 -49.79 -7.72
N PHE A 450 1.33 -48.90 -8.68
CA PHE A 450 1.99 -49.28 -9.92
C PHE A 450 3.44 -49.72 -9.68
N ARG A 451 4.16 -49.06 -8.76
CA ARG A 451 5.52 -49.46 -8.36
C ARG A 451 5.57 -50.85 -7.73
N LYS A 452 4.54 -51.24 -6.99
CA LYS A 452 4.37 -52.56 -6.38
C LYS A 452 3.71 -53.60 -7.31
N HIS A 453 3.64 -53.32 -8.62
CA HIS A 453 3.07 -54.21 -9.64
C HIS A 453 1.57 -54.54 -9.48
N LEU A 454 0.81 -53.74 -8.72
CA LEU A 454 -0.64 -53.91 -8.54
C LEU A 454 -1.49 -53.26 -9.64
N GLY A 455 -0.87 -52.66 -10.65
CA GLY A 455 -1.54 -51.98 -11.76
C GLY A 455 -2.63 -52.81 -12.47
N PRO A 456 -2.39 -54.09 -12.84
CA PRO A 456 -3.41 -54.93 -13.45
C PRO A 456 -4.62 -55.21 -12.55
N ARG A 457 -4.41 -55.26 -11.22
CA ARG A 457 -5.49 -55.43 -10.24
C ARG A 457 -6.30 -54.15 -10.09
N TYR A 458 -5.62 -53.00 -9.97
CA TYR A 458 -6.25 -51.68 -9.96
C TYR A 458 -7.14 -51.46 -11.19
N TRP A 459 -6.65 -51.76 -12.40
CA TRP A 459 -7.44 -51.57 -13.61
C TRP A 459 -8.67 -52.49 -13.69
N ARG A 460 -8.61 -53.71 -13.14
CA ARG A 460 -9.78 -54.58 -13.04
C ARG A 460 -10.84 -54.00 -12.10
N ALA A 461 -10.43 -53.55 -10.91
CA ALA A 461 -11.31 -52.87 -9.96
C ALA A 461 -11.91 -51.58 -10.54
N ALA A 462 -11.08 -50.73 -11.16
CA ALA A 462 -11.51 -49.48 -11.80
C ALA A 462 -12.52 -49.71 -12.95
N ARG A 463 -12.34 -50.78 -13.76
CA ARG A 463 -13.32 -51.15 -14.81
C ARG A 463 -14.65 -51.57 -14.20
N ARG A 464 -14.63 -52.39 -13.13
CA ARG A 464 -15.86 -52.78 -12.41
C ARG A 464 -16.57 -51.56 -11.83
N ALA A 465 -15.86 -50.69 -11.12
CA ALA A 465 -16.41 -49.45 -10.56
C ALA A 465 -16.95 -48.51 -11.65
N SER A 466 -16.26 -48.37 -12.78
CA SER A 466 -16.73 -47.56 -13.91
C SER A 466 -18.00 -48.14 -14.56
N LEU A 467 -18.12 -49.47 -14.67
CA LEU A 467 -19.33 -50.13 -15.15
C LEU A 467 -20.50 -49.93 -14.18
N ALA A 468 -20.28 -50.12 -12.88
CA ALA A 468 -21.30 -49.88 -11.85
C ALA A 468 -21.77 -48.41 -11.82
N LEU A 469 -20.85 -47.46 -11.99
CA LEU A 469 -21.16 -46.04 -12.10
C LEU A 469 -21.99 -45.72 -13.36
N ARG A 470 -21.68 -46.34 -14.51
CA ARG A 470 -22.47 -46.19 -15.75
C ARG A 470 -23.85 -46.83 -15.65
N ALA A 471 -23.96 -47.95 -14.94
CA ALA A 471 -25.22 -48.62 -14.65
C ALA A 471 -26.04 -47.93 -13.55
N GLN A 472 -25.56 -46.79 -13.03
CA GLN A 472 -26.18 -46.03 -11.92
C GLN A 472 -26.37 -46.85 -10.63
N GLN A 473 -25.56 -47.90 -10.45
CA GLN A 473 -25.59 -48.74 -9.24
C GLN A 473 -24.80 -48.12 -8.08
N ILE A 474 -23.85 -47.23 -8.41
CA ILE A 474 -23.06 -46.45 -7.45
C ILE A 474 -22.98 -45.00 -7.95
N ALA A 475 -22.75 -44.06 -7.03
CA ALA A 475 -22.51 -42.65 -7.36
C ALA A 475 -21.03 -42.29 -7.13
N LEU A 476 -20.61 -41.14 -7.66
CA LEU A 476 -19.32 -40.56 -7.25
C LEU A 476 -19.42 -40.10 -5.78
N PRO A 477 -18.33 -40.23 -5.00
CA PRO A 477 -18.33 -39.83 -3.60
C PRO A 477 -18.60 -38.32 -3.46
N SER A 478 -19.36 -37.96 -2.42
CA SER A 478 -19.44 -36.58 -1.94
C SER A 478 -18.17 -36.29 -1.13
N LEU A 479 -17.50 -35.18 -1.46
CA LEU A 479 -16.25 -34.75 -0.80
C LEU A 479 -16.41 -33.39 -0.11
N GLU A 480 -17.63 -32.85 -0.10
CA GLU A 480 -17.93 -31.49 0.38
C GLU A 480 -18.74 -31.48 1.69
N ASP A 481 -19.15 -32.65 2.16
CA ASP A 481 -19.76 -32.89 3.48
C ASP A 481 -18.67 -33.16 4.52
#